data_AF-A0A848T5U1-F1
#
_entry.id   AF-A0A848T5U1-F1
#
_cell.length_a   1.000
_cell.length_b   1.000
_cell.length_c   1.000
_cell.angle_alpha   90.00
_cell.angle_beta   90.00
_cell.angle_gamma   90.00
#
_symmetry.space_group_name_H-M   'P 1'
#
loop_
_entity.id
_entity.type
_entity.pdbx_description
1 polymer ?
#
loop_
_entity_poly.entity_id
_entity_poly.type
_entity_poly.pdbx_seq_one_letter_code
_entity_poly.pdbx_strand_id
1 'polypeptide(L)'
;MIRAFKTAIFASFLATPAFADPVLGTYQTQPGDTGSYAHVELYDCDGSICGVIRKAFDSAGKEVASDTVGKRMIWGMAAKGEG
;
A
#
# COMPACT_ATOMS: atom_id res chain seq x y z
N MET A 1 1.04 -16.94 62.57
CA MET A 1 0.87 -17.70 61.31
C MET A 1 0.66 -16.68 60.19
N ILE A 2 1.71 -16.47 59.38
CA ILE A 2 1.77 -15.38 58.39
C ILE A 2 1.03 -15.85 57.12
N ARG A 3 -0.07 -15.17 56.75
CA ARG A 3 -0.76 -15.40 55.49
C ARG A 3 0.06 -14.77 54.35
N ALA A 4 0.63 -15.60 53.49
CA ALA A 4 1.35 -15.16 52.29
C ALA A 4 0.33 -14.63 51.26
N PHE A 5 0.28 -13.31 51.09
CA PHE A 5 -0.43 -12.67 50.00
C PHE A 5 0.42 -12.85 48.73
N LYS A 6 -0.03 -13.72 47.81
CA LYS A 6 0.62 -13.94 46.52
C LYS A 6 0.31 -12.74 45.60
N THR A 7 1.19 -11.74 45.58
CA THR A 7 1.12 -10.62 44.65
C THR A 7 1.46 -11.13 43.24
N ALA A 8 0.45 -11.32 42.40
CA ALA A 8 0.64 -11.60 40.98
C ALA A 8 1.10 -10.32 40.28
N ILE A 9 2.33 -10.33 39.76
CA ILE A 9 2.88 -9.23 38.96
C ILE A 9 2.20 -9.27 37.59
N PHE A 10 1.31 -8.32 37.33
CA PHE A 10 0.71 -8.09 36.02
C PHE A 10 1.75 -7.38 35.14
N ALA A 11 2.29 -8.08 34.14
CA ALA A 11 3.20 -7.49 33.15
C ALA A 11 2.38 -6.74 32.09
N SER A 12 2.34 -5.41 32.19
CA SER A 12 1.72 -4.54 31.19
C SER A 12 2.59 -4.50 29.93
N PHE A 13 2.11 -5.07 28.82
CA PHE A 13 2.74 -4.85 27.51
C PHE A 13 2.49 -3.39 27.07
N LEU A 14 3.56 -2.60 26.95
CA LEU A 14 3.52 -1.29 26.33
C LEU A 14 3.40 -1.47 24.82
N ALA A 15 2.24 -1.12 24.25
CA ALA A 15 2.08 -1.06 22.80
C ALA A 15 2.83 0.16 22.26
N THR A 16 3.85 -0.06 21.45
CA THR A 16 4.52 1.00 20.70
C THR A 16 3.65 1.41 19.50
N PRO A 17 3.57 2.70 19.14
CA PRO A 17 2.83 3.12 17.95
C PRO A 17 3.45 2.47 16.71
N ALA A 18 2.63 1.78 15.91
CA ALA A 18 3.05 1.27 14.62
C ALA A 18 3.12 2.44 13.63
N PHE A 19 4.30 2.72 13.10
CA PHE A 19 4.43 3.60 11.93
C PHE A 19 3.85 2.87 10.72
N ALA A 20 2.76 3.38 10.15
CA ALA A 20 2.23 2.87 8.89
C ALA A 20 3.16 3.30 7.75
N ASP A 21 3.65 2.34 6.98
CA ASP A 21 4.40 2.61 5.75
C ASP A 21 3.44 3.19 4.69
N PRO A 22 3.72 4.35 4.08
CA PRO A 22 2.92 4.85 2.97
C PRO A 22 2.84 3.79 1.85
N VAL A 23 1.71 3.74 1.14
CA VAL A 23 1.39 2.73 0.09
C VAL A 23 2.22 2.90 -1.21
N LEU A 24 3.49 3.26 -1.08
CA LEU A 24 4.40 3.51 -2.19
C LEU A 24 4.91 2.18 -2.77
N GLY A 25 5.19 2.19 -4.08
CA GLY A 25 5.72 1.01 -4.77
C GLY A 25 5.02 0.74 -6.10
N THR A 26 5.35 -0.39 -6.71
CA THR A 26 4.74 -0.81 -7.99
C THR A 26 3.68 -1.87 -7.76
N TYR A 27 2.49 -1.64 -8.30
CA TYR A 27 1.33 -2.50 -8.15
C TYR A 27 0.76 -2.91 -9.51
N GLN A 28 0.19 -4.10 -9.57
CA GLN A 28 -0.54 -4.58 -10.74
C GLN A 28 -2.02 -4.18 -10.64
N THR A 29 -2.58 -3.60 -11.69
CA THR A 29 -4.02 -3.32 -11.74
C THR A 29 -4.82 -4.61 -11.87
N GLN A 30 -6.10 -4.55 -11.52
CA GLN A 30 -7.03 -5.59 -11.93
C GLN A 30 -7.03 -5.70 -13.47
N PRO A 31 -7.13 -6.92 -14.04
CA PRO A 31 -7.33 -7.09 -15.47
C PRO A 31 -8.63 -6.41 -15.93
N GLY A 32 -8.57 -5.69 -17.05
CA GLY A 32 -9.76 -5.13 -17.71
C GLY A 32 -10.55 -6.19 -18.48
N ASP A 33 -11.57 -5.76 -19.22
CA ASP A 33 -12.48 -6.66 -19.96
C ASP A 33 -11.78 -7.56 -21.00
N THR A 34 -10.66 -7.08 -21.56
CA THR A 34 -9.83 -7.83 -22.52
C THR A 34 -8.74 -8.68 -21.84
N GLY A 35 -8.67 -8.66 -20.51
CA GLY A 35 -7.63 -9.31 -19.71
C GLY A 35 -6.31 -8.54 -19.62
N SER A 36 -6.17 -7.39 -20.29
CA SER A 36 -4.98 -6.54 -20.17
C SER A 36 -4.89 -5.88 -18.79
N TYR A 37 -3.66 -5.67 -18.31
CA TYR A 37 -3.40 -5.01 -17.03
C TYR A 37 -2.16 -4.09 -17.12
N ALA A 38 -1.95 -3.27 -16.09
CA ALA A 38 -0.83 -2.35 -16.01
C ALA A 38 -0.04 -2.52 -14.71
N HIS A 39 1.24 -2.15 -14.74
CA HIS A 39 2.01 -1.86 -13.54
C HIS A 39 2.00 -0.35 -13.28
N VAL A 40 1.53 0.03 -12.11
CA VAL A 40 1.37 1.42 -11.66
C VAL A 40 2.33 1.66 -10.52
N GLU A 41 3.19 2.66 -10.65
CA GLU A 41 4.05 3.11 -9.57
C GLU A 41 3.32 4.18 -8.75
N LEU A 42 3.13 3.92 -7.46
CA LEU A 42 2.68 4.86 -6.45
C LEU A 42 3.89 5.54 -5.81
N TYR A 43 3.87 6.87 -5.76
CA TYR A 43 4.97 7.71 -5.30
C TYR A 43 4.44 8.95 -4.53
N ASP A 44 5.30 9.54 -3.70
CA ASP A 44 4.99 10.80 -3.01
C ASP A 44 4.96 11.96 -4.02
N CYS A 45 3.90 12.76 -3.98
CA CYS A 45 3.73 13.97 -4.76
C CYS A 45 3.18 15.09 -3.87
N ASP A 46 4.05 16.01 -3.45
CA ASP A 46 3.70 17.20 -2.68
C ASP A 46 2.90 16.87 -1.39
N GLY A 47 3.33 15.84 -0.65
CA GLY A 47 2.67 15.41 0.59
C GLY A 47 1.36 14.63 0.39
N SER A 48 1.09 14.23 -0.85
CA SER A 48 0.02 13.29 -1.21
C SER A 48 0.60 12.09 -1.96
N ILE A 49 -0.24 11.11 -2.27
CA ILE A 49 0.16 9.92 -3.04
C ILE A 49 -0.35 10.03 -4.48
N CYS A 50 0.55 9.93 -5.44
CA CYS A 50 0.23 9.89 -6.87
C CYS A 50 0.59 8.53 -7.46
N GLY A 51 0.03 8.23 -8.63
CA GLY A 51 0.21 6.97 -9.33
C GLY A 51 0.43 7.19 -10.82
N VAL A 52 1.36 6.46 -11.44
CA VAL A 52 1.70 6.58 -12.86
C VAL A 52 1.89 5.22 -13.50
N ILE A 53 1.35 5.05 -14.71
CA ILE A 53 1.44 3.79 -15.45
C ILE A 53 2.87 3.64 -15.98
N ARG A 54 3.59 2.61 -15.54
CA ARG A 54 4.96 2.33 -16.00
C ARG A 54 5.02 1.31 -17.11
N LYS A 55 4.17 0.29 -17.06
CA LYS A 55 4.12 -0.78 -18.05
C LYS A 55 2.69 -1.22 -18.29
N ALA A 56 2.41 -1.64 -19.51
CA ALA A 56 1.14 -2.25 -19.89
C ALA A 56 1.39 -3.66 -20.43
N PHE A 57 0.48 -4.57 -20.17
CA PHE A 57 0.58 -5.97 -20.54
C PHE A 57 -0.72 -6.44 -21.19
N ASP A 58 -0.60 -7.31 -22.18
CA ASP A 58 -1.74 -8.03 -22.74
C ASP A 58 -2.22 -9.15 -21.80
N SER A 59 -3.30 -9.84 -22.20
CA SER A 59 -3.87 -10.94 -21.43
C SER A 59 -2.97 -12.18 -21.33
N ALA A 60 -1.93 -12.28 -22.17
CA ALA A 60 -0.91 -13.32 -22.07
C ALA A 60 0.26 -12.91 -21.16
N GLY A 61 0.25 -11.69 -20.61
CA GLY A 61 1.31 -11.15 -19.76
C GLY A 61 2.52 -10.64 -20.53
N LYS A 62 2.42 -10.46 -21.85
CA LYS A 62 3.50 -9.85 -22.64
C LYS A 62 3.38 -8.33 -22.53
N GLU A 63 4.52 -7.67 -22.30
CA GLU A 63 4.57 -6.20 -22.29
C GLU A 63 4.23 -5.65 -23.69
N VAL A 64 3.38 -4.62 -23.71
CA VAL A 64 2.89 -3.96 -24.92
C VAL A 64 3.06 -2.46 -24.84
N ALA A 65 3.29 -1.84 -25.99
CA ALA A 65 3.23 -0.38 -26.08
C ALA A 65 1.78 0.07 -25.91
N SER A 66 1.56 1.05 -25.03
CA SER A 66 0.28 1.71 -24.85
C SER A 66 0.52 3.21 -24.72
N ASP A 67 -0.37 4.00 -25.28
CA ASP A 67 -0.38 5.46 -25.17
C ASP A 67 -0.64 5.94 -23.73
N THR A 68 -1.10 5.05 -22.84
CA THR A 68 -1.33 5.33 -21.43
C THR A 68 -0.07 5.23 -20.58
N VAL A 69 0.97 4.54 -21.06
CA VAL A 69 2.26 4.45 -20.36
C VAL A 69 2.85 5.85 -20.21
N GLY A 70 3.28 6.18 -18.98
CA GLY A 70 3.76 7.49 -18.59
C GLY A 70 2.67 8.46 -18.14
N LYS A 71 1.38 8.17 -18.38
CA LYS A 71 0.28 9.01 -17.89
C LYS A 71 -0.01 8.74 -16.42
N ARG A 72 -0.40 9.80 -15.71
CA ARG A 72 -0.85 9.72 -14.32
C ARG A 72 -2.20 8.97 -14.27
N MET A 73 -2.38 8.13 -13.25
CA MET A 73 -3.61 7.37 -12.96
C MET A 73 -4.21 7.74 -11.60
N ILE A 74 -3.38 8.16 -10.63
CA ILE A 74 -3.84 8.61 -9.31
C ILE A 74 -3.30 10.02 -9.07
N TRP A 75 -4.19 10.93 -8.64
CA TRP A 75 -3.88 12.34 -8.38
C TRP A 75 -4.20 12.66 -6.92
N GLY A 76 -3.17 12.87 -6.11
CA GLY A 76 -3.32 13.47 -4.78
C GLY A 76 -4.12 12.62 -3.79
N MET A 77 -3.94 11.30 -3.78
CA MET A 77 -4.56 10.43 -2.79
C MET A 77 -4.01 10.73 -1.40
N ALA A 78 -4.90 10.98 -0.44
CA ALA A 78 -4.55 11.24 0.95
C ALA A 78 -4.85 10.02 1.83
N ALA A 79 -3.95 9.72 2.76
CA ALA A 79 -4.18 8.67 3.75
C ALA A 79 -5.19 9.17 4.81
N LYS A 80 -6.28 8.42 5.03
CA LYS A 80 -7.26 8.73 6.09
C LYS A 80 -6.80 8.30 7.50
N GLY A 81 -5.88 7.34 7.58
CA GLY A 81 -5.18 6.99 8.84
C GLY A 81 -5.95 6.10 9.82
N GLU A 82 -6.87 5.24 9.37
CA GLU A 82 -7.74 4.46 10.27
C GLU A 82 -7.39 2.97 10.43
N GLY A 83 -6.29 2.48 9.82
CA GLY A 83 -5.73 1.15 10.09
C GLY A 83 -6.69 -0.03 9.90
#